data_AF-A0A968VPX0-F1
#
_entry.id   AF-A0A968VPX0-F1
#
_cell.length_a   1.000
_cell.length_b   1.000
_cell.length_c   1.000
_cell.angle_alpha   90.00
_cell.angle_beta   90.00
_cell.angle_gamma   90.00
#
_symmetry.space_group_name_H-M   'P 1'
#
loop_
_entity.id
_entity.type
_entity.pdbx_description
1 polymer ?
#
loop_
_entity_poly.entity_id
_entity_poly.type
_entity_poly.pdbx_seq_one_letter_code
_entity_poly.pdbx_strand_id
1 'polypeptide(L)'
;MPVRKRFFLARPKASPSAAAPEPELSTPLPQAPEPVRAPRPRREVIDDPPLPPPTAIRGLYRRIGTTLALIGATLIGSLMWYYGGVFSLDYIGDTFAPVGAFIQRSPWWQHWWLPVLISAIEIFLWPRRERRLPIFLLRLGLWLAVLAFDVLTTVRGLLPVLAGVGLTNLEPVADRLWVTYSISGLFGLAFAYLPEKIARWVISDLWNLWVVPTWRRIRRRRPVEAAA
;
A
#
# COMPACT_ATOMS: atom_id res chain seq x y z
N MET A 1 -40.75 -8.61 13.30
CA MET A 1 -39.31 -8.78 13.57
C MET A 1 -38.94 -10.25 13.39
N PRO A 2 -38.14 -10.64 12.38
CA PRO A 2 -37.84 -12.05 12.14
C PRO A 2 -36.70 -12.55 13.05
N VAL A 3 -36.98 -13.63 13.77
CA VAL A 3 -36.07 -14.33 14.68
C VAL A 3 -35.08 -15.17 13.87
N ARG A 4 -33.78 -14.80 13.91
CA ARG A 4 -32.70 -15.61 13.30
C ARG A 4 -32.48 -16.89 14.11
N LYS A 5 -32.98 -18.03 13.61
CA LYS A 5 -32.62 -19.37 14.09
C LYS A 5 -31.15 -19.65 13.74
N ARG A 6 -30.30 -19.82 14.77
CA ARG A 6 -28.92 -20.32 14.60
C ARG A 6 -28.98 -21.83 14.44
N PHE A 7 -28.74 -22.32 13.23
CA PHE A 7 -28.51 -23.74 12.98
C PHE A 7 -27.10 -24.11 13.49
N PHE A 8 -27.04 -24.86 14.58
CA PHE A 8 -25.84 -25.58 14.99
C PHE A 8 -25.66 -26.76 14.03
N LEU A 9 -24.75 -26.62 13.07
CA LEU A 9 -24.28 -27.75 12.28
C LEU A 9 -23.37 -28.59 13.16
N ALA A 10 -23.82 -29.81 13.48
CA ALA A 10 -23.03 -30.81 14.16
C ALA A 10 -21.76 -31.12 13.35
N ARG A 11 -20.60 -31.10 14.01
CA ARG A 11 -19.33 -31.50 13.38
C ARG A 11 -19.37 -33.00 13.08
N PRO A 12 -19.04 -33.44 11.85
CA PRO A 12 -18.91 -34.86 11.56
C PRO A 12 -17.75 -35.44 12.39
N LYS A 13 -18.02 -36.59 13.05
CA LYS A 13 -17.01 -37.43 13.69
C LYS A 13 -16.01 -37.87 12.62
N ALA A 14 -14.72 -37.57 12.83
CA ALA A 14 -13.65 -38.05 11.99
C ALA A 14 -13.59 -39.59 12.06
N SER A 15 -13.61 -40.24 10.90
CA SER A 15 -13.36 -41.68 10.79
C SER A 15 -11.89 -41.98 11.13
N PRO A 16 -11.61 -43.12 11.80
CA PRO A 16 -10.24 -43.54 12.10
C PRO A 16 -9.49 -43.81 10.80
N SER A 17 -8.47 -42.98 10.53
CA SER A 17 -7.51 -43.21 9.45
C SER A 17 -6.65 -44.40 9.81
N ALA A 18 -6.68 -45.45 8.98
CA ALA A 18 -5.76 -46.57 9.07
C ALA A 18 -4.31 -46.04 9.01
N ALA A 19 -3.52 -46.38 10.03
CA ALA A 19 -2.13 -46.01 10.13
C ALA A 19 -1.34 -46.72 9.02
N ALA A 20 -0.55 -45.96 8.26
CA ALA A 20 0.46 -46.50 7.36
C ALA A 20 1.64 -47.04 8.20
N PRO A 21 2.32 -48.12 7.76
CA PRO A 21 3.47 -48.68 8.46
C PRO A 21 4.62 -47.68 8.50
N GLU A 22 5.18 -47.49 9.70
CA GLU A 22 6.34 -46.64 9.97
C GLU A 22 7.58 -47.18 9.22
N PRO A 23 8.34 -46.33 8.51
CA PRO A 23 9.65 -46.70 7.99
C PRO A 23 10.65 -46.85 9.14
N GLU A 24 11.51 -47.86 8.98
CA GLU A 24 12.51 -48.31 9.96
C GLU A 24 13.40 -47.18 10.51
N LEU A 25 13.63 -47.33 11.80
CA LEU A 25 14.36 -46.45 12.70
C LEU A 25 15.84 -46.33 12.29
N SER A 26 16.18 -45.32 11.50
CA SER A 26 17.58 -44.89 11.31
C SER A 26 18.17 -44.53 12.67
N THR A 27 19.18 -45.29 13.09
CA THR A 27 19.93 -45.11 14.33
C THR A 27 20.44 -43.67 14.45
N PRO A 28 20.07 -42.90 15.49
CA PRO A 28 20.58 -41.55 15.66
C PRO A 28 22.07 -41.61 15.97
N LEU A 29 22.87 -40.97 15.11
CA LEU A 29 24.29 -40.73 15.34
C LEU A 29 24.51 -40.03 16.71
N PRO A 30 25.62 -40.32 17.42
CA PRO A 30 25.94 -39.68 18.69
C PRO A 30 26.00 -38.17 18.49
N GLN A 31 25.03 -37.44 19.06
CA GLN A 31 25.06 -35.99 19.07
C GLN A 31 26.21 -35.55 19.98
N ALA A 32 27.15 -34.80 19.41
CA ALA A 32 28.24 -34.19 20.16
C ALA A 32 27.65 -33.34 21.31
N PRO A 33 28.25 -33.39 22.51
CA PRO A 33 27.75 -32.63 23.66
C PRO A 33 27.71 -31.14 23.33
N GLU A 34 26.50 -30.57 23.39
CA GLU A 34 26.26 -29.15 23.13
C GLU A 34 27.08 -28.33 24.16
N PRO A 35 27.93 -27.38 23.72
CA PRO A 35 28.74 -26.59 24.65
C PRO A 35 27.82 -25.79 25.57
N VAL A 36 27.97 -26.00 26.88
CA VAL A 36 27.25 -25.29 27.94
C VAL A 36 27.36 -23.79 27.69
N ARG A 37 26.27 -23.17 27.24
CA ARG A 37 26.21 -21.74 26.94
C ARG A 37 26.41 -20.98 28.26
N ALA A 38 27.57 -20.35 28.43
CA ALA A 38 27.82 -19.47 29.57
C ALA A 38 26.71 -18.42 29.68
N PRO A 39 26.24 -18.08 30.91
CA PRO A 39 25.22 -17.07 31.11
C PRO A 39 25.70 -15.76 30.51
N ARG A 40 24.93 -15.21 29.56
CA ARG A 40 25.24 -13.92 28.95
C ARG A 40 25.34 -12.86 30.06
N PRO A 41 26.40 -12.04 30.10
CA PRO A 41 26.50 -10.97 31.08
C PRO A 41 25.26 -10.08 30.97
N ARG A 42 24.56 -9.93 32.10
CA ARG A 42 23.39 -9.06 32.21
C ARG A 42 23.89 -7.65 31.91
N ARG A 43 23.50 -7.10 30.77
CA ARG A 43 23.82 -5.72 30.39
C ARG A 43 23.31 -4.82 31.52
N GLU A 44 24.22 -4.19 32.25
CA GLU A 44 23.86 -3.12 33.19
C GLU A 44 23.12 -2.06 32.38
N VAL A 45 21.85 -1.87 32.72
CA VAL A 45 21.07 -0.76 32.21
C VAL A 45 21.63 0.46 32.92
N ILE A 46 22.49 1.21 32.22
CA ILE A 46 22.91 2.53 32.68
C ILE A 46 21.63 3.37 32.65
N ASP A 47 21.14 3.72 33.84
CA ASP A 47 19.99 4.61 33.98
C ASP A 47 20.42 6.02 33.53
N ASP A 48 20.24 6.31 32.25
CA ASP A 48 20.44 7.65 31.70
C ASP A 48 19.56 8.65 32.47
N PRO A 49 20.09 9.85 32.81
CA PRO A 49 19.34 10.86 33.53
C PRO A 49 18.06 11.23 32.75
N PRO A 50 16.90 11.35 33.43
CA PRO A 50 15.63 11.61 32.78
C PRO A 50 15.67 12.95 32.04
N LEU A 51 15.55 12.90 30.71
CA LEU A 51 15.42 14.09 29.88
C LEU A 51 14.21 14.92 30.33
N PRO A 52 14.31 16.26 30.37
CA PRO A 52 13.19 17.11 30.77
C PRO A 52 11.98 16.87 29.86
N PRO A 53 10.75 16.87 30.41
CA PRO A 53 9.55 16.61 29.63
C PRO A 53 9.42 17.64 28.51
N PRO A 54 9.12 17.23 27.27
CA PRO A 54 9.00 18.15 26.16
C PRO A 54 7.92 19.19 26.46
N THR A 55 8.30 20.47 26.42
CA THR A 55 7.38 21.59 26.65
C THR A 55 6.23 21.58 25.63
N ALA A 56 5.02 21.92 26.06
CA ALA A 56 3.81 21.90 25.22
C ALA A 56 3.94 22.72 23.92
N ILE A 57 4.74 23.79 23.96
CA ILE A 57 5.03 24.67 22.82
C ILE A 57 5.84 23.93 21.75
N ARG A 58 6.89 23.17 22.15
CA ARG A 58 7.68 22.35 21.23
C ARG A 58 6.84 21.25 20.57
N GLY A 59 5.83 20.76 21.29
CA GLY A 59 4.81 19.84 20.77
C GLY A 59 3.94 20.46 19.67
N LEU A 60 3.51 21.71 19.82
CA LEU A 60 2.65 22.39 18.83
C LEU A 60 3.39 22.70 17.52
N TYR A 61 4.60 23.27 17.60
CA TYR A 61 5.40 23.57 16.40
C TYR A 61 5.73 22.30 15.61
N ARG A 62 6.12 21.22 16.29
CA ARG A 62 6.34 19.91 15.64
C ARG A 62 5.06 19.42 14.95
N ARG A 63 3.90 19.54 15.61
CA ARG A 63 2.60 19.11 15.07
C ARG A 63 2.21 19.89 13.81
N ILE A 64 2.43 21.21 13.79
CA ILE A 64 2.18 22.07 12.63
C ILE A 64 3.15 21.72 11.50
N GLY A 65 4.46 21.63 11.79
CA GLY A 65 5.47 21.26 10.80
C GLY A 65 5.19 19.90 10.16
N THR A 66 4.82 18.89 10.96
CA THR A 66 4.40 17.59 10.44
C THR A 66 3.13 17.68 9.61
N THR A 67 2.14 18.49 10.02
CA THR A 67 0.91 18.69 9.22
C THR A 67 1.21 19.30 7.86
N LEU A 68 2.08 20.32 7.80
CA LEU A 68 2.49 20.94 6.53
C LEU A 68 3.24 19.94 5.63
N ALA A 69 4.12 19.11 6.20
CA ALA A 69 4.80 18.05 5.46
C ALA A 69 3.81 17.02 4.90
N LEU A 70 2.79 16.63 5.68
CA LEU A 70 1.73 15.72 5.23
C LEU A 70 0.85 16.34 4.14
N ILE A 71 0.55 17.64 4.23
CA ILE A 71 -0.15 18.38 3.16
C ILE A 71 0.70 18.38 1.87
N GLY A 72 2.00 18.70 1.97
CA GLY A 72 2.92 18.64 0.85
C GLY A 72 2.99 17.25 0.22
N ALA A 73 3.08 16.20 1.04
CA ALA A 73 3.04 14.82 0.56
C ALA A 73 1.70 14.50 -0.13
N THR A 74 0.56 14.96 0.42
CA THR A 74 -0.76 14.80 -0.20
C THR A 74 -0.81 15.46 -1.56
N LEU A 75 -0.29 16.70 -1.69
CA LEU A 75 -0.24 17.42 -2.95
C LEU A 75 0.59 16.67 -3.99
N ILE A 76 1.77 16.18 -3.61
CA ILE A 76 2.62 15.35 -4.50
C ILE A 76 1.88 14.09 -4.93
N GLY A 77 1.27 13.36 -3.98
CA GLY A 77 0.50 12.15 -4.27
C GLY A 77 -0.67 12.42 -5.21
N SER A 78 -1.43 13.50 -4.97
CA SER A 78 -2.54 13.92 -5.83
C SER A 78 -2.09 14.34 -7.22
N LEU A 79 -0.95 15.03 -7.36
CA LEU A 79 -0.38 15.38 -8.66
C LEU A 79 0.05 14.13 -9.43
N MET A 80 0.75 13.20 -8.79
CA MET A 80 1.12 11.94 -9.42
C MET A 80 -0.12 11.17 -9.90
N TRP A 81 -1.16 11.12 -9.06
CA TRP A 81 -2.41 10.46 -9.40
C TRP A 81 -3.15 11.14 -10.56
N TYR A 82 -3.19 12.48 -10.57
CA TYR A 82 -3.76 13.27 -11.65
C TYR A 82 -3.06 13.01 -12.99
N TYR A 83 -1.73 13.15 -13.03
CA TYR A 83 -0.97 12.94 -14.26
C TYR A 83 -1.03 11.48 -14.75
N GLY A 84 -1.04 10.50 -13.84
CA GLY A 84 -1.29 9.09 -14.20
C GLY A 84 -2.66 8.88 -14.86
N GLY A 85 -3.68 9.58 -14.36
CA GLY A 85 -5.01 9.62 -14.97
C GLY A 85 -5.04 10.24 -16.36
N VAL A 86 -4.36 11.38 -16.53
CA VAL A 86 -4.23 12.05 -17.83
C VAL A 86 -3.57 11.12 -18.84
N PHE A 87 -2.43 10.49 -18.50
CA PHE A 87 -1.74 9.57 -19.41
C PHE A 87 -2.60 8.35 -19.79
N SER A 88 -3.38 7.84 -18.84
CA SER A 88 -4.28 6.71 -19.10
C SER A 88 -5.45 7.09 -20.00
N LEU A 89 -6.01 8.29 -19.83
CA LEU A 89 -7.08 8.80 -20.68
C LEU A 89 -6.59 9.14 -22.08
N ASP A 90 -5.40 9.74 -22.22
CA ASP A 90 -4.79 10.01 -23.52
C ASP A 90 -4.55 8.70 -24.26
N TYR A 91 -4.01 7.68 -23.59
CA TYR A 91 -3.85 6.36 -24.18
C TYR A 91 -5.16 5.73 -24.66
N ILE A 92 -6.21 5.78 -23.83
CA ILE A 92 -7.54 5.26 -24.19
C ILE A 92 -8.12 6.07 -25.36
N GLY A 93 -7.97 7.40 -25.36
CA GLY A 93 -8.46 8.28 -26.40
C GLY A 93 -7.80 8.03 -27.75
N ASP A 94 -6.48 7.83 -27.75
CA ASP A 94 -5.69 7.45 -28.93
C ASP A 94 -6.06 6.06 -29.46
N THR A 95 -6.28 5.11 -28.55
CA THR A 95 -6.53 3.70 -28.91
C THR A 95 -7.97 3.49 -29.38
N PHE A 96 -8.91 4.22 -28.79
CA PHE A 96 -10.34 4.10 -29.05
C PHE A 96 -10.93 5.45 -29.47
N ALA A 97 -10.88 5.75 -30.76
CA ALA A 97 -11.40 6.98 -31.37
C ALA A 97 -12.79 7.44 -30.85
N PRO A 98 -13.83 6.57 -30.71
CA PRO A 98 -15.12 7.00 -30.18
C PRO A 98 -15.06 7.44 -28.71
N VAL A 99 -14.17 6.85 -27.91
CA VAL A 99 -13.95 7.22 -26.51
C VAL A 99 -13.17 8.53 -26.43
N GLY A 100 -12.18 8.73 -27.30
CA GLY A 100 -11.43 9.99 -27.40
C GLY A 100 -12.34 11.19 -27.68
N ALA A 101 -13.28 11.06 -28.61
CA ALA A 101 -14.26 12.11 -28.90
C ALA A 101 -15.17 12.46 -27.70
N PHE A 102 -15.47 11.48 -26.84
CA PHE A 102 -16.23 11.68 -25.61
C PHE A 102 -15.38 12.37 -24.52
N ILE A 103 -14.12 11.94 -24.35
CA ILE A 103 -13.18 12.52 -23.37
C ILE A 103 -12.90 13.99 -23.69
N GLN A 104 -12.64 14.34 -24.96
CA GLN A 104 -12.30 15.71 -25.36
C GLN A 104 -13.42 16.73 -25.13
N ARG A 105 -14.68 16.30 -25.18
CA ARG A 105 -15.85 17.17 -24.93
C ARG A 105 -16.17 17.32 -23.45
N SER A 106 -15.46 16.58 -22.61
CA SER A 106 -15.86 16.41 -21.24
C SER A 106 -15.08 17.33 -20.30
N PRO A 107 -15.72 17.79 -19.21
CA PRO A 107 -15.09 18.67 -18.24
C PRO A 107 -13.91 18.00 -17.52
N TRP A 108 -12.95 18.84 -17.07
CA TRP A 108 -11.70 18.45 -16.41
C TRP A 108 -11.86 17.46 -15.25
N TRP A 109 -13.02 17.42 -14.59
CA TRP A 109 -13.29 16.48 -13.51
C TRP A 109 -13.30 15.02 -13.97
N GLN A 110 -13.51 14.72 -15.26
CA GLN A 110 -13.44 13.36 -15.79
C GLN A 110 -12.05 12.75 -15.70
N HIS A 111 -11.00 13.57 -15.69
CA HIS A 111 -9.62 13.12 -15.46
C HIS A 111 -9.42 12.48 -14.07
N TRP A 112 -10.35 12.70 -13.13
CA TRP A 112 -10.30 12.12 -11.80
C TRP A 112 -11.08 10.80 -11.68
N TRP A 113 -12.10 10.56 -12.52
CA TRP A 113 -12.92 9.35 -12.38
C TRP A 113 -12.17 8.08 -12.80
N LEU A 114 -11.33 8.15 -13.82
CA LEU A 114 -10.56 7.00 -14.26
C LEU A 114 -9.57 6.55 -13.15
N PRO A 115 -8.73 7.44 -12.57
CA PRO A 115 -7.92 7.10 -11.39
C PRO A 115 -8.73 6.59 -10.20
N VAL A 116 -9.88 7.22 -9.88
CA VAL A 116 -10.78 6.76 -8.81
C VAL A 116 -11.25 5.33 -9.05
N LEU A 117 -11.69 5.03 -10.28
CA LEU A 117 -12.19 3.72 -10.66
C LEU A 117 -11.08 2.67 -10.63
N ILE A 118 -9.89 2.99 -11.16
CA ILE A 118 -8.72 2.11 -11.12
C ILE A 118 -8.36 1.80 -9.66
N SER A 119 -8.20 2.82 -8.81
CA SER A 119 -7.88 2.60 -7.39
C SER A 119 -8.97 1.82 -6.65
N ALA A 120 -10.26 2.03 -6.98
CA ALA A 120 -11.34 1.22 -6.41
C ALA A 120 -11.25 -0.26 -6.83
N ILE A 121 -10.93 -0.52 -8.10
CA ILE A 121 -10.70 -1.86 -8.63
C ILE A 121 -9.48 -2.49 -7.96
N GLU A 122 -8.36 -1.77 -7.83
CA GLU A 122 -7.15 -2.26 -7.16
C GLU A 122 -7.39 -2.62 -5.69
N ILE A 123 -8.11 -1.78 -4.95
CA ILE A 123 -8.48 -2.05 -3.55
C ILE A 123 -9.37 -3.30 -3.45
N PHE A 124 -10.29 -3.47 -4.39
CA PHE A 124 -11.18 -4.63 -4.43
C PHE A 124 -10.43 -5.93 -4.81
N LEU A 125 -9.52 -5.84 -5.77
CA LEU A 125 -8.72 -6.95 -6.27
C LEU A 125 -7.52 -7.27 -5.38
N TRP A 126 -7.19 -6.41 -4.42
CA TRP A 126 -6.03 -6.58 -3.55
C TRP A 126 -6.01 -8.01 -3.01
N PRO A 127 -4.94 -8.78 -3.28
CA PRO A 127 -4.89 -10.19 -2.94
C PRO A 127 -4.88 -10.35 -1.42
N ARG A 128 -6.07 -10.55 -0.85
CA ARG A 128 -6.22 -11.02 0.52
C ARG A 128 -5.80 -12.48 0.53
N ARG A 129 -5.23 -12.95 1.65
CA ARG A 129 -4.93 -14.38 1.85
C ARG A 129 -6.22 -15.17 1.76
N GLU A 130 -6.54 -15.65 0.57
CA GLU A 130 -7.69 -16.51 0.31
C GLU A 130 -7.28 -17.97 0.38
N ARG A 131 -8.16 -18.80 0.93
CA ARG A 131 -7.91 -20.26 1.02
C ARG A 131 -8.08 -20.96 -0.32
N ARG A 132 -8.76 -20.34 -1.29
CA ARG A 132 -9.05 -20.92 -2.61
C ARG A 132 -8.04 -20.38 -3.62
N LEU A 133 -7.05 -21.21 -3.94
CA LEU A 133 -6.01 -20.90 -4.93
C LEU A 133 -6.53 -20.33 -6.26
N PRO A 134 -7.59 -20.88 -6.91
CA PRO A 134 -8.01 -20.36 -8.22
C PRO A 134 -8.58 -18.94 -8.15
N ILE A 135 -9.27 -18.56 -7.06
CA ILE A 135 -9.79 -17.20 -6.90
C ILE A 135 -8.64 -16.22 -6.62
N PHE A 136 -7.67 -16.65 -5.81
CA PHE A 136 -6.44 -15.89 -5.57
C PHE A 136 -5.67 -15.63 -6.87
N LEU A 137 -5.46 -16.65 -7.71
CA LEU A 137 -4.76 -16.52 -8.99
C LEU A 137 -5.51 -15.60 -9.97
N LEU A 138 -6.84 -15.70 -10.05
CA LEU A 138 -7.65 -14.79 -10.87
C LEU A 138 -7.47 -13.33 -10.43
N ARG A 139 -7.55 -13.06 -9.11
CA ARG A 139 -7.36 -11.71 -8.57
C ARG A 139 -5.95 -11.18 -8.79
N LEU A 140 -4.95 -12.03 -8.59
CA LEU A 140 -3.56 -11.68 -8.87
C LEU A 140 -3.37 -11.35 -10.36
N GLY A 141 -3.94 -12.14 -11.26
CA GLY A 141 -3.89 -11.89 -12.70
C GLY A 141 -4.56 -10.57 -13.10
N LEU A 142 -5.75 -10.28 -12.58
CA LEU A 142 -6.44 -9.01 -12.81
C LEU A 142 -5.64 -7.82 -12.24
N TRP A 143 -5.07 -7.97 -11.04
CA TRP A 143 -4.23 -6.95 -10.43
C TRP A 143 -2.97 -6.67 -11.26
N LEU A 144 -2.29 -7.73 -11.74
CA LEU A 144 -1.13 -7.59 -12.63
C LEU A 144 -1.50 -6.94 -13.97
N ALA A 145 -2.69 -7.23 -14.51
CA ALA A 145 -3.16 -6.60 -15.74
C ALA A 145 -3.40 -5.09 -15.57
N VAL A 146 -4.02 -4.68 -14.46
CA VAL A 146 -4.21 -3.25 -14.13
C VAL A 146 -2.85 -2.57 -13.92
N LEU A 147 -1.94 -3.19 -13.17
CA LEU A 147 -0.59 -2.65 -12.96
C LEU A 147 0.17 -2.50 -14.30
N ALA A 148 0.11 -3.51 -15.16
CA ALA A 148 0.76 -3.46 -16.47
C ALA A 148 0.16 -2.35 -17.35
N PHE A 149 -1.16 -2.16 -17.29
CA PHE A 149 -1.84 -1.06 -17.97
C PHE A 149 -1.34 0.31 -17.47
N ASP A 150 -1.32 0.54 -16.15
CA ASP A 150 -0.86 1.81 -15.56
C ASP A 150 0.61 2.13 -15.88
N VAL A 151 1.48 1.12 -15.83
CA VAL A 151 2.88 1.29 -16.21
C VAL A 151 2.98 1.63 -17.70
N LEU A 152 2.24 0.93 -18.56
CA LEU A 152 2.25 1.17 -20.01
C LEU A 152 1.75 2.58 -20.36
N THR A 153 0.62 2.99 -19.80
CA THR A 153 0.05 4.33 -20.05
C THR A 153 1.00 5.42 -19.56
N THR A 154 1.58 5.24 -18.37
CA THR A 154 2.57 6.18 -17.82
C THR A 154 3.82 6.26 -18.69
N VAL A 155 4.38 5.13 -19.13
CA VAL A 155 5.54 5.12 -20.04
C VAL A 155 5.21 5.88 -21.31
N ARG A 156 4.08 5.58 -21.95
CA ARG A 156 3.68 6.24 -23.21
C ARG A 156 3.48 7.74 -23.03
N GLY A 157 2.83 8.17 -21.96
CA GLY A 157 2.58 9.59 -21.67
C GLY A 157 3.84 10.34 -21.23
N LEU A 158 4.77 9.68 -20.57
CA LEU A 158 5.99 10.29 -20.05
C LEU A 158 7.08 10.45 -21.12
N LEU A 159 7.16 9.53 -22.09
CA LEU A 159 8.12 9.61 -23.20
C LEU A 159 8.15 10.98 -23.92
N PRO A 160 7.01 11.56 -24.38
CA PRO A 160 7.03 12.88 -25.03
C PRO A 160 7.42 14.01 -24.08
N VAL A 161 7.09 13.90 -22.78
CA VAL A 161 7.50 14.88 -21.76
C VAL A 161 9.01 14.85 -21.57
N LEU A 162 9.60 13.67 -21.41
CA LEU A 162 11.05 13.49 -21.32
C LEU A 162 11.75 13.97 -22.59
N ALA A 163 11.12 13.78 -23.76
CA ALA A 163 11.63 14.29 -25.01
C ALA A 163 11.64 15.82 -25.05
N GLY A 164 10.57 16.46 -24.59
CA GLY A 164 10.46 17.92 -24.50
C GLY A 164 11.47 18.57 -23.53
N VAL A 165 11.88 17.85 -22.49
CA VAL A 165 12.90 18.31 -21.51
C VAL A 165 14.33 18.06 -22.00
N GLY A 166 14.51 17.47 -23.19
CA GLY A 166 15.82 17.21 -23.79
C GLY A 166 16.54 16.00 -23.20
N LEU A 167 15.87 15.16 -22.40
CA LEU A 167 16.43 13.89 -21.95
C LEU A 167 16.59 12.89 -23.11
N THR A 168 15.83 13.07 -24.20
CA THR A 168 16.02 12.33 -25.46
C THR A 168 17.02 13.00 -26.42
N ASN A 169 17.55 14.18 -26.10
CA ASN A 169 18.66 14.80 -26.86
C ASN A 169 20.03 14.21 -26.48
N LEU A 170 20.06 13.25 -25.55
CA LEU A 170 21.14 12.28 -25.46
C LEU A 170 20.98 11.36 -26.69
N GLU A 171 21.75 11.62 -27.74
CA GLU A 171 21.66 11.05 -29.10
C GLU A 171 21.08 9.62 -29.22
N PRO A 172 20.41 9.31 -30.36
CA PRO A 172 19.87 8.01 -30.67
C PRO A 172 21.00 7.04 -31.06
N VAL A 173 21.90 6.75 -30.14
CA VAL A 173 22.56 5.46 -30.16
C VAL A 173 21.46 4.47 -29.77
N ALA A 174 21.11 3.54 -30.66
CA ALA A 174 20.12 2.49 -30.39
C ALA A 174 20.35 1.79 -29.02
N ASP A 175 21.61 1.80 -28.56
CA ASP A 175 22.07 1.32 -27.26
C ASP A 175 21.63 2.17 -26.04
N ARG A 176 20.84 3.24 -26.18
CA ARG A 176 20.32 4.03 -25.05
C ARG A 176 18.81 4.06 -24.92
N LEU A 177 18.07 3.48 -25.89
CA LEU A 177 16.61 3.36 -25.80
C LEU A 177 16.20 2.60 -24.53
N TRP A 178 16.94 1.55 -24.17
CA TRP A 178 16.68 0.78 -22.95
C TRP A 178 16.75 1.64 -21.68
N VAL A 179 17.62 2.66 -21.63
CA VAL A 179 17.74 3.58 -20.48
C VAL A 179 16.46 4.40 -20.34
N THR A 180 16.00 4.99 -21.44
CA THR A 180 14.77 5.80 -21.45
C THR A 180 13.55 4.95 -21.09
N TYR A 181 13.43 3.74 -21.64
CA TYR A 181 12.35 2.81 -21.27
C TYR A 181 12.45 2.35 -19.82
N SER A 182 13.67 2.11 -19.30
CA SER A 182 13.87 1.71 -17.90
C SER A 182 13.50 2.83 -16.93
N ILE A 183 13.94 4.06 -17.21
CA ILE A 183 13.57 5.24 -16.42
C ILE A 183 12.05 5.44 -16.47
N SER A 184 11.46 5.37 -17.66
CA SER A 184 10.01 5.54 -17.83
C SER A 184 9.24 4.43 -17.12
N GLY A 185 9.72 3.18 -17.15
CA GLY A 185 9.14 2.06 -16.44
C GLY A 185 9.23 2.20 -14.92
N LEU A 186 10.36 2.70 -14.40
CA LEU A 186 10.52 3.03 -12.98
C LEU A 186 9.56 4.12 -12.54
N PHE A 187 9.41 5.18 -13.34
CA PHE A 187 8.40 6.20 -13.10
C PHE A 187 6.98 5.63 -13.21
N GLY A 188 6.69 4.77 -14.19
CA GLY A 188 5.41 4.08 -14.30
C GLY A 188 5.06 3.28 -13.05
N LEU A 189 6.01 2.50 -12.53
CA LEU A 189 5.84 1.77 -11.27
C LEU A 189 5.65 2.72 -10.08
N ALA A 190 6.39 3.84 -10.06
CA ALA A 190 6.22 4.84 -9.01
C ALA A 190 4.83 5.49 -9.07
N PHE A 191 4.34 5.87 -10.24
CA PHE A 191 3.03 6.47 -10.44
C PHE A 191 1.88 5.50 -10.15
N ALA A 192 2.05 4.21 -10.45
CA ALA A 192 1.08 3.19 -10.09
C ALA A 192 0.98 3.00 -8.56
N TYR A 193 2.11 3.01 -7.85
CA TYR A 193 2.16 2.52 -6.46
C TYR A 193 2.32 3.59 -5.36
N LEU A 194 3.05 4.68 -5.63
CA LEU A 194 3.32 5.71 -4.62
C LEU A 194 2.07 6.50 -4.21
N PRO A 195 1.17 6.95 -5.12
CA PRO A 195 0.04 7.78 -4.73
C PRO A 195 -0.83 7.13 -3.66
N GLU A 196 -1.13 5.83 -3.82
CA GLU A 196 -1.91 5.09 -2.84
C GLU A 196 -1.17 4.95 -1.50
N LYS A 197 0.13 4.62 -1.54
CA LYS A 197 0.94 4.52 -0.31
C LYS A 197 1.02 5.83 0.44
N ILE A 198 1.24 6.94 -0.27
CA ILE A 198 1.28 8.29 0.29
C ILE A 198 -0.07 8.62 0.90
N ALA A 199 -1.18 8.35 0.21
CA ALA A 199 -2.53 8.63 0.72
C ALA A 199 -2.82 7.85 2.01
N ARG A 200 -2.55 6.53 2.03
CA ARG A 200 -2.76 5.69 3.23
C ARG A 200 -1.89 6.14 4.40
N TRP A 201 -0.62 6.45 4.15
CA TRP A 201 0.31 6.94 5.17
C TRP A 201 -0.14 8.29 5.72
N VAL A 202 -0.45 9.25 4.85
CA VAL A 202 -0.92 10.58 5.24
C VAL A 202 -2.19 10.52 6.06
N ILE A 203 -3.19 9.74 5.63
CA ILE A 203 -4.47 9.62 6.34
C ILE A 203 -4.24 9.02 7.74
N SER A 204 -3.41 7.97 7.83
CA SER A 204 -3.05 7.34 9.10
C SER A 204 -2.36 8.34 10.05
N ASP A 205 -1.38 9.09 9.55
CA ASP A 205 -0.61 10.03 10.36
C ASP A 205 -1.46 11.23 10.77
N LEU A 206 -2.27 11.80 9.86
CA LEU A 206 -3.22 12.87 10.21
C LEU A 206 -4.23 12.41 11.25
N TRP A 207 -4.74 11.18 11.15
CA TRP A 207 -5.64 10.60 12.14
C TRP A 207 -4.97 10.46 13.51
N ASN A 208 -3.76 9.91 13.56
CA ASN A 208 -2.99 9.76 14.80
C ASN A 208 -2.57 11.10 15.40
N LEU A 209 -2.31 12.09 14.55
CA LEU A 209 -1.84 13.40 14.96
C LEU A 209 -2.98 14.29 15.44
N TRP A 210 -4.17 14.22 14.83
CA TRP A 210 -5.31 15.09 15.15
C TRP A 210 -6.44 14.39 15.90
N VAL A 211 -6.87 13.23 15.43
CA VAL A 211 -8.09 12.57 15.91
C VAL A 211 -7.82 11.84 17.22
N VAL A 212 -6.78 10.99 17.29
CA VAL A 212 -6.48 10.18 18.49
C VAL A 212 -6.29 11.05 19.76
N PRO A 213 -5.52 12.14 19.75
CA PRO A 213 -5.33 12.96 20.95
C PRO A 213 -6.62 13.68 21.36
N THR A 214 -7.40 14.13 20.38
CA THR A 214 -8.68 14.83 20.63
C THR A 214 -9.69 13.88 21.27
N TRP A 215 -9.82 12.66 20.75
CA TRP A 215 -10.65 11.62 21.37
C TRP A 215 -10.19 11.25 22.77
N ARG A 216 -8.88 11.14 23.02
CA ARG A 216 -8.34 10.90 24.38
C ARG A 216 -8.70 12.03 25.35
N ARG A 217 -8.64 13.29 24.90
CA ARG A 217 -9.05 14.45 25.74
C ARG A 217 -10.54 14.43 26.06
N ILE A 218 -11.39 14.12 25.08
CA ILE A 218 -12.84 14.00 25.29
C ILE A 218 -13.17 12.86 26.27
N ARG A 219 -12.52 11.70 26.12
CA ARG A 219 -12.75 10.54 27.00
C ARG A 219 -12.34 10.80 28.45
N ARG A 220 -11.23 11.54 28.69
CA ARG A 220 -10.79 11.92 30.04
C ARG A 220 -11.67 12.97 30.71
N ARG A 221 -12.45 13.72 29.93
CA ARG A 221 -13.36 14.76 30.43
C ARG A 221 -14.75 14.25 30.76
N ARG A 222 -15.08 12.98 30.47
CA ARG A 222 -16.34 12.40 30.98
C ARG A 222 -16.17 12.19 32.48
N PRO A 223 -16.84 12.98 33.34
CA PRO A 223 -16.77 12.78 34.77
C PRO A 223 -17.32 11.39 35.10
N VAL A 224 -16.79 10.77 36.15
CA VAL A 224 -17.26 9.49 36.72
C VAL A 224 -18.60 9.70 37.46
N GLU A 225 -19.50 10.49 36.87
CA GLU A 225 -20.81 10.83 37.45
C GLU A 225 -21.85 9.73 37.23
N ALA A 226 -21.50 8.63 36.55
CA ALA A 226 -22.39 7.49 36.32
C ALA A 226 -22.14 6.31 37.28
N ALA A 227 -21.48 6.54 38.42
CA ALA A 227 -21.25 5.54 39.47
C ALA A 227 -22.01 5.84 40.77
N ALA A 228 -23.20 6.48 40.66
CA ALA A 228 -24.17 6.63 41.73
C ALA A 228 -25.42 5.81 41.43
#